data_AF-A0A5S4THR6-F1
#
_entry.id   AF-A0A5S4THR6-F1
#
_cell.length_a   1.000
_cell.length_b   1.000
_cell.length_c   1.000
_cell.angle_alpha   90.00
_cell.angle_beta   90.00
_cell.angle_gamma   90.00
#
_symmetry.space_group_name_H-M   'P 1'
#
loop_
_entity.id
_entity.type
_entity.pdbx_description
1 polymer ?
#
loop_
_entity_poly.entity_id
_entity_poly.type
_entity_poly.pdbx_seq_one_letter_code
_entity_poly.pdbx_strand_id
1 'polypeptide(L)'
;AAAEFKGGTSLEELIALFGKPTQHEKRPAGSVTLDSYTWKFDQVTLNVNLYDNSSIVKTISNFAFVRDLNLSQKDYQKLKKGMSYEAVKQILTEPDNYSQASSSDNQSLQAIWISGLKTETNGANISLVFENNQLTEMSQTGLEP
;
A
#
# COMPACT_ATOMS: atom_id res chain seq x y z
N ALA A 1 -1.67 -5.23 -24.89
CA ALA A 1 -2.74 -4.73 -24.00
C ALA A 1 -3.24 -5.82 -23.05
N ALA A 2 -4.23 -6.66 -23.39
CA ALA A 2 -4.84 -7.59 -22.40
C ALA A 2 -3.92 -8.71 -21.85
N ALA A 3 -2.77 -8.98 -22.48
CA ALA A 3 -1.81 -9.97 -22.01
C ALA A 3 -0.86 -9.45 -20.91
N GLU A 4 -0.74 -8.13 -20.76
CA GLU A 4 0.30 -7.49 -19.93
C GLU A 4 -0.14 -7.18 -18.50
N PHE A 5 -1.44 -7.34 -18.19
CA PHE A 5 -2.01 -7.05 -16.87
C PHE A 5 -2.61 -8.29 -16.18
N LYS A 6 -2.26 -9.51 -16.65
CA LYS A 6 -2.74 -10.76 -16.06
C LYS A 6 -1.94 -11.11 -14.80
N GLY A 7 -2.63 -11.52 -13.73
CA GLY A 7 -2.02 -11.97 -12.47
C GLY A 7 -2.41 -11.13 -11.23
N GLY A 8 -3.16 -10.06 -11.42
CA GLY A 8 -3.83 -9.36 -10.33
C GLY A 8 -5.02 -10.16 -9.78
N THR A 9 -5.45 -9.80 -8.58
CA THR A 9 -6.61 -10.40 -7.90
C THR A 9 -7.89 -10.03 -8.66
N SER A 10 -8.77 -10.99 -8.91
CA SER A 10 -10.04 -10.76 -9.61
C SER A 10 -11.11 -10.18 -8.70
N LEU A 11 -12.20 -9.66 -9.27
CA LEU A 11 -13.34 -9.18 -8.48
C LEU A 11 -13.95 -10.31 -7.63
N GLU A 12 -14.03 -11.53 -8.17
CA GLU A 12 -14.58 -12.69 -7.47
C GLU A 12 -13.75 -13.04 -6.23
N GLU A 13 -12.42 -13.03 -6.35
CA GLU A 13 -11.51 -13.26 -5.23
C GLU A 13 -11.62 -12.14 -4.19
N LEU A 14 -11.72 -10.87 -4.62
CA LEU A 14 -11.95 -9.75 -3.71
C LEU A 14 -13.28 -9.88 -2.97
N ILE A 15 -14.35 -10.31 -3.65
CA ILE A 15 -15.66 -10.55 -3.00
C ILE A 15 -15.59 -11.71 -2.02
N ALA A 16 -14.84 -12.76 -2.32
CA ALA A 16 -14.64 -13.88 -1.40
C ALA A 16 -13.91 -13.45 -0.11
N LEU A 17 -12.96 -12.51 -0.21
CA LEU A 17 -12.19 -11.99 0.93
C LEU A 17 -12.94 -10.91 1.74
N PHE A 18 -13.61 -9.99 1.05
CA PHE A 18 -14.07 -8.72 1.63
C PHE A 18 -15.59 -8.54 1.58
N GLY A 19 -16.32 -9.48 0.99
CA GLY A 19 -17.74 -9.34 0.69
C GLY A 19 -18.00 -8.39 -0.49
N LYS A 20 -19.25 -7.97 -0.67
CA LYS A 20 -19.61 -7.08 -1.79
C LYS A 20 -19.03 -5.66 -1.59
N PRO A 21 -18.53 -5.02 -2.65
CA PRO A 21 -18.07 -3.64 -2.55
C PRO A 21 -19.24 -2.70 -2.21
N THR A 22 -18.93 -1.67 -1.46
CA THR A 22 -19.88 -0.60 -1.09
C THR A 22 -20.11 0.38 -2.24
N GLN A 23 -19.15 0.53 -3.15
CA GLN A 23 -19.24 1.42 -4.31
C GLN A 23 -18.50 0.81 -5.50
N HIS A 24 -19.00 1.12 -6.70
CA HIS A 24 -18.38 0.78 -7.99
C HIS A 24 -18.53 1.96 -8.94
N GLU A 25 -17.45 2.28 -9.66
CA GLU A 25 -17.46 3.28 -10.72
C GLU A 25 -16.50 2.90 -11.84
N LYS A 26 -16.75 3.45 -13.03
CA LYS A 26 -15.85 3.32 -14.18
C LYS A 26 -14.94 4.54 -14.28
N ARG A 27 -13.63 4.33 -14.36
CA ARG A 27 -12.63 5.38 -14.46
C ARG A 27 -11.92 5.33 -15.81
N PRO A 28 -12.04 6.36 -16.66
CA PRO A 28 -11.22 6.49 -17.86
C PRO A 28 -9.74 6.64 -17.48
N ALA A 29 -8.85 5.89 -18.13
CA ALA A 29 -7.41 5.98 -17.97
C ALA A 29 -6.74 5.89 -19.36
N GLY A 30 -6.45 7.04 -19.96
CA GLY A 30 -5.98 7.10 -21.34
C GLY A 30 -7.02 6.52 -22.31
N SER A 31 -6.65 5.48 -23.06
CA SER A 31 -7.53 4.80 -24.02
C SER A 31 -8.32 3.62 -23.42
N VAL A 32 -8.12 3.31 -22.14
CA VAL A 32 -8.81 2.21 -21.46
C VAL A 32 -9.77 2.71 -20.38
N THR A 33 -10.69 1.85 -19.96
CA THR A 33 -11.58 2.09 -18.82
C THR A 33 -11.26 1.08 -17.73
N LEU A 34 -11.15 1.55 -16.49
CA LEU A 34 -10.92 0.74 -15.30
C LEU A 34 -12.22 0.61 -14.52
N ASP A 35 -12.44 -0.55 -13.91
CA ASP A 35 -13.48 -0.73 -12.90
C ASP A 35 -12.88 -0.46 -11.52
N SER A 36 -13.36 0.57 -10.83
CA SER A 36 -12.94 0.92 -9.49
C SER A 36 -13.96 0.44 -8.47
N TYR A 37 -13.54 -0.41 -7.54
CA TYR A 37 -14.38 -0.95 -6.47
C TYR A 37 -13.88 -0.44 -5.13
N THR A 38 -14.82 -0.06 -4.26
CA THR A 38 -14.51 0.44 -2.91
C THR A 38 -15.24 -0.37 -1.84
N TRP A 39 -14.49 -0.83 -0.85
CA TRP A 39 -15.01 -1.38 0.40
C TRP A 39 -14.73 -0.40 1.53
N LYS A 40 -15.70 -0.27 2.44
CA LYS A 40 -15.57 0.54 3.65
C LYS A 40 -15.81 -0.35 4.86
N PHE A 41 -14.88 -0.32 5.81
CA PHE A 41 -14.95 -1.01 7.08
C PHE A 41 -14.73 0.04 8.18
N ASP A 42 -15.81 0.47 8.83
CA ASP A 42 -15.78 1.64 9.72
C ASP A 42 -15.11 2.85 9.03
N GLN A 43 -13.94 3.26 9.52
CA GLN A 43 -13.15 4.36 8.95
C GLN A 43 -12.20 3.93 7.81
N VAL A 44 -11.90 2.63 7.72
CA VAL A 44 -10.96 2.05 6.74
C VAL A 44 -11.60 2.05 5.36
N THR A 45 -10.83 2.49 4.37
CA THR A 45 -11.23 2.43 2.96
C THR A 45 -10.25 1.56 2.18
N LEU A 46 -10.77 0.55 1.50
CA LEU A 46 -10.04 -0.25 0.52
C LEU A 46 -10.59 0.10 -0.87
N ASN A 47 -9.72 0.60 -1.75
CA ASN A 47 -10.05 0.84 -3.15
C ASN A 47 -9.18 -0.06 -4.04
N VAL A 48 -9.81 -0.70 -5.02
CA VAL A 48 -9.12 -1.55 -6.00
C VAL A 48 -9.59 -1.20 -7.40
N ASN A 49 -8.66 -0.86 -8.29
CA ASN A 49 -8.95 -0.66 -9.70
C ASN A 49 -8.55 -1.89 -10.50
N LEU A 50 -9.47 -2.39 -11.32
CA LEU A 50 -9.30 -3.55 -12.17
C LEU A 50 -9.26 -3.10 -13.63
N TYR A 51 -8.39 -3.74 -14.40
CA TYR A 51 -8.41 -3.72 -15.86
C TYR A 51 -8.63 -5.15 -16.34
N ASP A 52 -9.64 -5.38 -17.19
CA ASP A 52 -10.02 -6.72 -17.67
C ASP A 52 -10.14 -7.77 -16.53
N ASN A 53 -10.83 -7.40 -15.43
CA ASN A 53 -11.02 -8.20 -14.21
C ASN A 53 -9.73 -8.62 -13.47
N SER A 54 -8.65 -7.84 -13.62
CA SER A 54 -7.38 -8.06 -12.92
C SER A 54 -6.97 -6.79 -12.18
N SER A 55 -6.68 -6.88 -10.89
CA SER A 55 -6.30 -5.72 -10.08
C SER A 55 -4.97 -5.10 -10.56
N ILE A 56 -4.98 -3.80 -10.83
CA ILE A 56 -3.79 -3.04 -11.24
C ILE A 56 -3.43 -1.92 -10.26
N VAL A 57 -4.38 -1.46 -9.44
CA VAL A 57 -4.14 -0.52 -8.34
C VAL A 57 -4.85 -1.01 -7.11
N LYS A 58 -4.16 -1.00 -5.97
CA LYS A 58 -4.68 -1.37 -4.65
C LYS A 58 -4.32 -0.29 -3.66
N THR A 59 -5.30 0.25 -2.95
CA THR A 59 -5.07 1.28 -1.93
C THR A 59 -5.86 0.93 -0.67
N ILE A 60 -5.17 0.93 0.46
CA ILE A 60 -5.78 0.89 1.80
C ILE A 60 -5.43 2.18 2.53
N SER A 61 -6.45 2.84 3.09
CA SER A 61 -6.32 4.09 3.83
C SER A 61 -7.12 4.08 5.12
N ASN A 62 -6.74 4.97 6.04
CA ASN A 62 -7.33 5.13 7.37
C ASN A 62 -7.29 3.86 8.23
N PHE A 63 -6.37 2.95 7.94
CA PHE A 63 -6.09 1.80 8.78
C PHE A 63 -4.91 2.11 9.69
N ALA A 64 -4.97 1.59 10.92
CA ALA A 64 -3.85 1.57 11.85
C ALA A 64 -3.89 0.26 12.64
N PHE A 65 -2.75 -0.44 12.73
CA PHE A 65 -2.62 -1.57 13.62
C PHE A 65 -2.64 -1.10 15.07
N VAL A 66 -3.25 -1.92 15.94
CA VAL A 66 -3.01 -1.84 17.39
C VAL A 66 -1.81 -2.73 17.70
N ARG A 67 -0.64 -2.12 17.92
CA ARG A 67 0.61 -2.85 18.15
C ARG A 67 1.55 -2.08 19.09
N ASP A 68 2.10 -2.78 20.08
CA ASP A 68 3.09 -2.25 21.00
C ASP A 68 4.51 -2.52 20.46
N LEU A 69 4.80 -1.93 19.30
CA LEU A 69 6.16 -1.87 18.76
C LEU A 69 6.80 -0.52 19.13
N ASN A 70 8.11 -0.52 19.38
CA ASN A 70 8.89 0.67 19.65
C ASN A 70 9.87 0.94 18.50
N LEU A 71 9.36 1.01 17.25
CA LEU A 71 10.20 1.29 16.09
C LEU A 71 10.82 2.67 16.25
N SER A 72 12.14 2.72 16.43
CA SER A 72 12.87 3.96 16.70
C SER A 72 13.58 4.49 15.47
N GLN A 73 14.18 5.69 15.59
CA GLN A 73 15.04 6.27 14.58
C GLN A 73 16.22 5.33 14.23
N LYS A 74 16.71 4.56 15.21
CA LYS A 74 17.77 3.56 14.98
C LYS A 74 17.32 2.45 14.05
N ASP A 75 16.06 2.02 14.11
CA ASP A 75 15.52 1.01 13.19
C ASP A 75 15.35 1.57 11.79
N TYR A 76 14.78 2.78 11.68
CA TYR A 76 14.67 3.50 10.41
C TYR A 76 16.03 3.71 9.73
N GLN A 77 17.09 4.04 10.49
CA GLN A 77 18.45 4.22 9.96
C GLN A 77 19.09 2.95 9.40
N LYS A 78 18.53 1.75 9.66
CA LYS A 78 18.99 0.50 9.04
C LYS A 78 18.55 0.40 7.58
N LEU A 79 17.52 1.16 7.18
CA LEU A 79 17.00 1.16 5.81
C LEU A 79 17.99 1.80 4.84
N LYS A 80 18.05 1.25 3.63
CA LYS A 80 18.90 1.73 2.55
C LYS A 80 18.13 1.68 1.23
N LYS A 81 18.35 2.68 0.38
CA LYS A 81 17.83 2.62 -1.00
C LYS A 81 18.31 1.33 -1.69
N GLY A 82 17.45 0.73 -2.50
CA GLY A 82 17.68 -0.56 -3.15
C GLY A 82 17.26 -1.79 -2.32
N MET A 83 16.92 -1.64 -1.02
CA MET A 83 16.37 -2.75 -0.24
C MET A 83 15.03 -3.22 -0.82
N SER A 84 14.79 -4.53 -0.77
CA SER A 84 13.50 -5.08 -1.18
C SER A 84 12.39 -4.74 -0.18
N TYR A 85 11.14 -4.74 -0.63
CA TYR A 85 10.00 -4.51 0.27
C TYR A 85 9.99 -5.51 1.44
N GLU A 86 10.24 -6.79 1.16
CA GLU A 86 10.32 -7.82 2.20
C GLU A 86 11.46 -7.57 3.20
N ALA A 87 12.64 -7.15 2.75
CA ALA A 87 13.75 -6.82 3.64
C ALA A 87 13.43 -5.60 4.54
N VAL A 88 12.68 -4.63 4.02
CA VAL A 88 12.20 -3.50 4.83
C VAL A 88 11.18 -3.98 5.86
N LYS A 89 10.24 -4.85 5.50
CA LYS A 89 9.25 -5.39 6.44
C LYS A 89 9.88 -6.23 7.54
N GLN A 90 11.00 -6.89 7.29
CA GLN A 90 11.75 -7.57 8.37
C GLN A 90 12.29 -6.60 9.42
N ILE A 91 12.44 -5.31 9.08
CA ILE A 91 12.88 -4.26 10.00
C ILE A 91 11.69 -3.50 10.60
N LEU A 92 10.73 -3.09 9.77
CA LEU A 92 9.63 -2.20 10.16
C LEU A 92 8.28 -2.89 10.37
N THR A 93 8.13 -4.16 10.03
CA THR A 93 6.85 -4.90 9.92
C THR A 93 5.94 -4.36 8.80
N GLU A 94 4.69 -4.84 8.72
CA GLU A 94 3.72 -4.39 7.70
C GLU A 94 3.33 -2.91 7.89
N PRO A 95 3.15 -2.14 6.80
CA PRO A 95 2.67 -0.77 6.89
C PRO A 95 1.20 -0.72 7.27
N ASP A 96 0.78 0.37 7.89
CA ASP A 96 -0.61 0.64 8.22
C ASP A 96 -1.42 0.99 6.96
N ASN A 97 -0.83 1.75 6.04
CA ASN A 97 -1.49 2.19 4.83
C ASN A 97 -0.56 2.01 3.64
N TYR A 98 -1.12 1.72 2.47
CA TYR A 98 -0.33 1.71 1.24
C TYR A 98 -1.17 1.97 0.00
N SER A 99 -0.49 2.40 -1.06
CA SER A 99 -1.00 2.42 -2.42
C SER A 99 -0.01 1.72 -3.34
N GLN A 100 -0.46 0.67 -4.00
CA GLN A 100 0.31 -0.12 -4.95
C GLN A 100 -0.28 0.07 -6.34
N ALA A 101 0.57 0.31 -7.34
CA ALA A 101 0.18 0.31 -8.74
C ALA A 101 1.12 -0.58 -9.55
N SER A 102 0.57 -1.33 -10.49
CA SER A 102 1.30 -2.22 -11.38
C SER A 102 0.91 -1.95 -12.83
N SER A 103 1.92 -1.81 -13.69
CA SER A 103 1.79 -1.79 -15.14
C SER A 103 2.66 -2.87 -15.77
N SER A 104 2.64 -2.96 -17.10
CA SER A 104 3.52 -3.84 -17.87
C SER A 104 5.01 -3.60 -17.60
N ASP A 105 5.36 -2.34 -17.34
CA ASP A 105 6.75 -1.89 -17.35
C ASP A 105 7.28 -1.59 -15.94
N ASN A 106 6.37 -1.31 -14.99
CA ASN A 106 6.75 -0.81 -13.68
C ASN A 106 5.77 -1.22 -12.57
N GLN A 107 6.29 -1.41 -11.37
CA GLN A 107 5.49 -1.52 -10.15
C GLN A 107 5.92 -0.45 -9.16
N SER A 108 4.97 0.36 -8.69
CA SER A 108 5.18 1.31 -7.60
C SER A 108 4.41 0.91 -6.35
N LEU A 109 4.98 1.17 -5.18
CA LEU A 109 4.35 0.99 -3.88
C LEU A 109 4.74 2.16 -2.97
N GLN A 110 3.75 2.88 -2.47
CA GLN A 110 3.90 3.85 -1.40
C GLN A 110 3.36 3.23 -0.12
N ALA A 111 4.18 3.14 0.93
CA ALA A 111 3.84 2.47 2.18
C ALA A 111 4.07 3.41 3.37
N ILE A 112 3.13 3.43 4.32
CA ILE A 112 3.13 4.34 5.46
C ILE A 112 2.93 3.57 6.77
N TRP A 113 3.80 3.84 7.74
CA TRP A 113 3.68 3.38 9.12
C TRP A 113 3.30 4.58 10.00
N ILE A 114 2.21 4.45 10.75
CA ILE A 114 1.71 5.43 11.72
C ILE A 114 1.49 4.83 13.11
N SER A 115 1.58 3.51 13.25
CA SER A 115 1.47 2.79 14.53
C SER A 115 2.75 2.04 14.87
N GLY A 116 2.94 1.71 16.14
CA GLY A 116 4.12 0.97 16.60
C GLY A 116 5.43 1.77 16.54
N LEU A 117 5.34 3.09 16.56
CA LEU A 117 6.47 4.02 16.50
C LEU A 117 6.86 4.44 17.91
N LYS A 118 8.17 4.48 18.19
CA LYS A 118 8.69 5.10 19.40
C LYS A 118 8.69 6.62 19.23
N THR A 119 7.70 7.28 19.83
CA THR A 119 7.47 8.71 19.65
C THR A 119 6.49 9.29 20.69
N GLU A 120 6.77 10.50 21.16
CA GLU A 120 5.82 11.39 21.83
C GLU A 120 5.15 12.39 20.86
N THR A 121 5.52 12.38 19.58
CA THR A 121 5.05 13.34 18.58
C THR A 121 3.75 12.89 17.92
N ASN A 122 2.68 13.66 18.10
CA ASN A 122 1.44 13.46 17.35
C ASN A 122 1.68 13.58 15.83
N GLY A 123 1.20 12.59 15.07
CA GLY A 123 1.37 12.55 13.61
C GLY A 123 2.73 12.02 13.14
N ALA A 124 3.53 11.44 14.04
CA ALA A 124 4.74 10.73 13.66
C ALA A 124 4.43 9.63 12.63
N ASN A 125 5.32 9.48 11.65
CA ASN A 125 5.14 8.50 10.59
C ASN A 125 6.46 8.15 9.91
N ILE A 126 6.47 7.01 9.22
CA ILE A 126 7.47 6.63 8.23
C ILE A 126 6.75 6.49 6.89
N SER A 127 7.25 7.12 5.83
CA SER A 127 6.72 7.01 4.48
C SER A 127 7.82 6.60 3.51
N LEU A 128 7.61 5.47 2.83
CA LEU A 128 8.56 4.84 1.93
C LEU A 128 7.95 4.65 0.54
N VAL A 129 8.76 4.83 -0.50
CA VAL A 129 8.40 4.55 -1.89
C VAL A 129 9.28 3.45 -2.44
N PHE A 130 8.66 2.47 -3.08
CA PHE A 130 9.33 1.38 -3.78
C PHE A 130 8.97 1.43 -5.25
N GLU A 131 9.98 1.26 -6.10
CA GLU A 131 9.81 1.06 -7.54
C GLU A 131 10.45 -0.28 -7.91
N ASN A 132 9.72 -1.13 -8.63
CA ASN A 132 10.13 -2.49 -9.00
C ASN A 132 10.70 -3.29 -7.82
N ASN A 133 9.99 -3.24 -6.69
CA ASN A 133 10.38 -3.88 -5.42
C ASN A 133 11.71 -3.38 -4.84
N GLN A 134 12.15 -2.17 -5.16
CA GLN A 134 13.34 -1.56 -4.58
C GLN A 134 13.00 -0.23 -3.91
N LEU A 135 13.47 -0.03 -2.70
CA LEU A 135 13.28 1.21 -1.94
C LEU A 135 13.98 2.38 -2.67
N THR A 136 13.22 3.38 -3.12
CA THR A 136 13.74 4.54 -3.87
C THR A 136 13.68 5.82 -3.06
N GLU A 137 12.67 5.98 -2.20
CA GLU A 137 12.49 7.16 -1.35
C GLU A 137 12.16 6.75 0.08
N MET A 138 12.67 7.52 1.03
CA MET A 138 12.48 7.30 2.46
C MET A 138 12.28 8.65 3.14
N SER A 139 11.25 8.76 3.97
CA SER A 139 11.05 9.89 4.85
C SER A 139 10.46 9.41 6.18
N GLN A 140 10.77 10.14 7.25
CA GLN A 140 10.18 9.94 8.56
C GLN A 140 9.98 11.28 9.25
N THR A 141 8.99 11.34 10.13
CA THR A 141 8.77 12.48 11.03
C THR A 141 8.49 11.97 12.43
N GLY A 142 9.08 12.61 13.43
CA GLY A 142 8.73 12.41 14.85
C GLY A 142 9.31 11.16 15.52
N LEU A 143 10.15 10.36 14.85
CA LEU A 143 10.80 9.22 15.50
C LEU A 143 11.86 9.67 16.51
N GLU A 144 11.85 9.03 17.68
CA GLU A 144 12.87 9.20 18.71
C GLU A 144 14.07 8.27 18.51
N PRO A 145 15.25 8.62 19.05
CA PRO A 145 16.43 7.75 19.06
C PRO A 145 16.19 6.33 19.59
#